data_AF-A0A1X2GMK8-F1
#
_entry.id   AF-A0A1X2GMK8-F1
#
_cell.length_a   1.000
_cell.length_b   1.000
_cell.length_c   1.000
_cell.angle_alpha   90.00
_cell.angle_beta   90.00
_cell.angle_gamma   90.00
#
_symmetry.space_group_name_H-M   'P 1'
#
loop_
_entity.id
_entity.type
_entity.pdbx_description
1 polymer ?
#
loop_
_entity_poly.entity_id
_entity_poly.type
_entity_poly.pdbx_seq_one_letter_code
_entity_poly.pdbx_strand_id
1 'polypeptide(L)'
;MGGGDLNLKKSWHPSTFKNQERLWKLEKKHAEEQSKIEQMKKELQEERQLLELQRLQEDAGARKRSDRLDWMYASAPSANGPRPGSNEMEDYLLGKKNVDELLRQKAKKEAEQVKEVTRNKEPSFFFS
;
A
#
# COMPACT_ATOMS: atom_id res chain seq x y z
N MET A 1 -4.46 48.82 -35.43
CA MET A 1 -4.13 47.41 -35.71
C MET A 1 -4.43 46.60 -34.46
N GLY A 2 -5.59 45.95 -34.39
CA GLY A 2 -6.03 45.28 -33.16
C GLY A 2 -7.12 44.27 -33.45
N GLY A 3 -6.83 43.31 -34.32
CA GLY A 3 -7.72 42.18 -34.62
C GLY A 3 -7.10 40.91 -34.05
N GLY A 4 -7.21 40.70 -32.74
CA GLY A 4 -6.85 39.41 -32.15
C GLY A 4 -7.77 38.31 -32.71
N ASP A 5 -7.22 37.12 -32.93
CA ASP A 5 -7.94 36.01 -33.55
C ASP A 5 -9.24 35.69 -32.79
N LEU A 6 -10.35 35.82 -33.52
CA LEU A 6 -11.72 35.63 -33.02
C LEU A 6 -11.92 34.21 -32.48
N ASN A 7 -11.16 33.24 -32.98
CA ASN A 7 -11.28 31.85 -32.58
C ASN A 7 -10.84 31.61 -31.13
N LEU A 8 -9.94 32.43 -30.56
CA LEU A 8 -9.58 32.33 -29.14
C LEU A 8 -10.75 32.65 -28.20
N LYS A 9 -11.79 33.32 -28.69
CA LYS A 9 -13.03 33.55 -27.93
C LYS A 9 -13.98 32.36 -27.99
N LYS A 10 -13.69 31.33 -28.79
CA LYS A 10 -14.51 30.12 -28.91
C LYS A 10 -14.08 29.07 -27.90
N SER A 11 -15.06 28.45 -27.27
CA SER A 11 -14.87 27.44 -26.22
C SER A 11 -14.21 26.15 -26.71
N TRP A 12 -14.32 25.85 -28.01
CA TRP A 12 -13.77 24.64 -28.63
C TRP A 12 -12.31 24.82 -29.09
N HIS A 13 -11.78 26.05 -29.15
CA HIS A 13 -10.45 26.28 -29.70
C HIS A 13 -9.37 25.66 -28.79
N PRO A 14 -8.44 24.84 -29.32
CA PRO A 14 -7.52 24.05 -28.51
C PRO A 14 -6.54 24.93 -27.72
N SER A 15 -6.14 26.08 -28.28
CA SER A 15 -5.24 27.03 -27.62
C SER A 15 -5.89 27.89 -26.55
N THR A 16 -7.19 27.71 -26.27
CA THR A 16 -7.84 28.38 -25.14
C THR A 16 -7.30 27.80 -23.84
N PHE A 17 -6.95 28.66 -22.87
CA PHE A 17 -6.34 28.24 -21.58
C PHE A 17 -7.11 27.10 -20.88
N LYS A 18 -8.45 27.15 -20.89
CA LYS A 18 -9.30 26.09 -20.33
C LYS A 18 -9.10 24.73 -21.00
N ASN A 19 -8.83 24.70 -22.30
CA ASN A 19 -8.62 23.46 -23.05
C ASN A 19 -7.19 22.94 -22.86
N GLN A 20 -6.20 23.85 -22.84
CA GLN A 20 -4.83 23.50 -22.47
C GLN A 20 -4.76 22.91 -21.05
N GLU A 21 -5.48 23.49 -20.10
CA GLU A 21 -5.55 22.96 -18.72
C GLU A 21 -6.21 21.57 -18.68
N ARG A 22 -7.25 21.33 -19.48
CA ARG A 22 -7.87 19.99 -19.60
C ARG A 22 -6.89 18.98 -20.20
N LEU A 23 -6.20 19.34 -21.27
CA LEU A 23 -5.19 18.50 -21.90
C LEU A 23 -4.07 18.17 -20.91
N TRP A 24 -3.54 19.18 -20.22
CA TRP A 24 -2.50 18.98 -19.21
C TRP A 24 -2.94 18.05 -18.08
N LYS A 25 -4.18 18.18 -17.59
CA LYS A 25 -4.73 17.28 -16.57
C LYS A 25 -4.84 15.84 -17.08
N LEU A 26 -5.21 15.64 -18.33
CA LEU A 26 -5.29 14.31 -18.95
C LEU A 26 -3.91 13.71 -19.17
N GLU A 27 -2.97 14.49 -19.71
CA GLU A 27 -1.58 14.09 -19.91
C GLU A 27 -0.91 13.70 -18.59
N LYS A 28 -1.16 14.49 -17.52
CA LYS A 28 -0.64 14.20 -16.20
C LYS A 28 -1.18 12.87 -15.65
N LYS A 29 -2.50 12.65 -15.74
CA LYS A 29 -3.11 11.36 -15.34
C LYS A 29 -2.55 10.20 -16.14
N HIS A 30 -2.39 10.38 -17.45
CA HIS A 30 -1.81 9.36 -18.31
C HIS A 30 -0.36 9.03 -17.93
N ALA A 31 0.45 10.04 -17.62
CA ALA A 31 1.82 9.84 -17.16
C ALA A 31 1.89 9.07 -15.83
N GLU A 32 0.99 9.38 -14.89
CA GLU A 32 0.87 8.66 -13.61
C GLU A 32 0.48 7.17 -13.83
N GLU A 33 -0.48 6.91 -14.72
CA GLU A 33 -0.87 5.54 -15.09
C GLU A 33 0.26 4.78 -15.77
N GLN A 34 0.96 5.40 -16.73
CA GLN A 34 2.09 4.79 -17.42
C GLN A 34 3.22 4.46 -16.45
N SER A 35 3.57 5.39 -15.56
CA SER A 35 4.61 5.16 -14.54
C SER A 35 4.26 3.97 -13.64
N LYS A 36 3.00 3.85 -13.23
CA LYS A 36 2.53 2.70 -12.45
C LYS A 36 2.62 1.39 -13.24
N ILE A 37 2.26 1.40 -14.52
CA ILE A 37 2.37 0.23 -15.39
C ILE A 37 3.84 -0.17 -15.60
N GLU A 38 4.73 0.78 -15.79
CA GLU A 38 6.18 0.54 -15.92
C GLU A 38 6.76 -0.08 -14.66
N GLN A 39 6.37 0.40 -13.47
CA GLN A 39 6.76 -0.21 -12.21
C GLN A 39 6.32 -1.67 -12.14
N MET A 40 5.04 -1.97 -12.41
CA MET A 40 4.52 -3.34 -12.40
C MET A 40 5.23 -4.25 -13.42
N LYS A 41 5.55 -3.72 -14.61
CA LYS A 41 6.30 -4.46 -15.63
C LYS A 41 7.71 -4.78 -15.17
N LYS A 42 8.35 -3.85 -14.47
CA LYS A 42 9.68 -4.05 -13.90
C LYS A 42 9.66 -5.14 -12.83
N GLU A 43 8.70 -5.09 -11.90
CA GLU A 43 8.51 -6.11 -10.86
C GLU A 43 8.30 -7.50 -11.49
N LEU A 44 7.44 -7.61 -12.50
CA LEU A 44 7.22 -8.87 -13.23
C LEU A 44 8.49 -9.38 -13.93
N GLN A 45 9.29 -8.47 -14.48
CA GLN A 45 10.54 -8.84 -15.14
C GLN A 45 11.59 -9.33 -14.12
N GLU A 46 11.68 -8.67 -12.97
CA GLU A 46 12.54 -9.10 -11.86
C GLU A 46 12.12 -10.48 -11.34
N GLU A 47 10.82 -10.72 -11.15
CA GLU A 47 10.29 -12.04 -10.77
C GLU A 47 10.66 -13.11 -11.79
N ARG A 48 10.52 -12.82 -13.09
CA ARG A 48 10.92 -13.75 -14.16
C ARG A 48 12.41 -14.07 -14.14
N GLN A 49 13.26 -13.07 -13.91
CA GLN A 49 14.70 -13.26 -13.81
C GLN A 49 15.07 -14.14 -12.61
N LEU A 50 14.42 -13.94 -11.46
CA LEU A 50 14.62 -14.78 -10.28
C LEU A 50 14.19 -16.23 -10.53
N LEU A 51 13.05 -16.44 -11.17
CA LEU A 51 12.56 -17.78 -11.54
C LEU A 51 13.50 -18.46 -12.55
N GLU A 52 14.04 -17.72 -13.51
CA GLU A 52 15.01 -18.25 -14.46
C GLU A 52 16.32 -18.66 -13.77
N LEU A 53 16.85 -17.82 -12.88
CA LEU A 53 18.03 -18.15 -12.08
C LEU A 53 17.80 -19.38 -11.20
N GLN A 54 16.63 -19.48 -10.57
CA GLN A 54 16.26 -20.65 -9.77
C GLN A 54 16.21 -21.91 -10.63
N ARG A 55 15.60 -21.83 -11.81
CA ARG A 55 15.54 -22.95 -12.76
C ARG A 55 16.95 -23.39 -13.18
N LEU A 56 17.83 -22.46 -13.52
CA LEU A 56 19.22 -22.75 -13.87
C LEU A 56 19.98 -23.40 -12.70
N GLN A 57 19.71 -22.96 -11.46
CA GLN A 57 20.30 -23.54 -10.26
C GLN A 57 19.80 -24.97 -10.02
N GLU A 58 18.52 -25.25 -10.25
CA GLU A 58 17.94 -26.60 -10.21
C GLU A 58 18.53 -27.51 -11.31
N ASP A 59 18.63 -27.01 -12.55
CA ASP A 59 19.22 -27.74 -13.68
C ASP A 59 20.72 -28.04 -13.46
N ALA A 60 21.44 -27.17 -12.76
CA ALA A 60 22.83 -27.39 -12.33
C ALA A 60 22.99 -28.40 -11.18
N GLY A 61 21.89 -28.98 -10.69
CA GLY A 61 21.89 -30.05 -9.67
C GLY A 61 21.72 -29.57 -8.23
N ALA A 62 21.33 -28.31 -8.00
CA ALA A 62 20.95 -27.86 -6.66
C ALA A 62 19.60 -28.45 -6.24
N ARG A 63 19.36 -28.50 -4.92
CA ARG A 63 18.09 -29.00 -4.37
C ARG A 63 16.93 -28.08 -4.78
N LYS A 64 15.91 -28.66 -5.44
CA LYS A 64 14.66 -27.99 -5.78
C LYS A 64 13.99 -27.42 -4.55
N ARG A 65 13.78 -26.11 -4.52
CA ARG A 65 13.06 -25.45 -3.42
C ARG A 65 11.56 -25.78 -3.57
N SER A 66 10.88 -26.10 -2.47
CA SER A 66 9.45 -26.42 -2.53
C SER A 66 8.64 -25.15 -2.78
N ASP A 67 7.98 -25.04 -3.94
CA ASP A 67 7.07 -23.93 -4.30
C ASP A 67 5.79 -23.84 -3.44
N ARG A 68 5.66 -24.69 -2.42
CA ARG A 68 4.38 -24.87 -1.73
C ARG A 68 4.25 -23.90 -0.56
N LEU A 69 3.32 -22.96 -0.70
CA LEU A 69 2.48 -22.42 0.38
C LEU A 69 3.19 -21.92 1.65
N ASP A 70 4.45 -21.52 1.54
CA ASP A 70 5.20 -21.01 2.69
C ASP A 70 4.53 -19.74 3.23
N TRP A 71 3.98 -18.90 2.36
CA TRP A 71 3.18 -17.73 2.75
C TRP A 71 1.88 -18.08 3.49
N MET A 72 1.30 -19.26 3.26
CA MET A 72 0.09 -19.73 3.93
C MET A 72 0.41 -20.41 5.28
N TYR A 73 1.54 -21.13 5.36
CA TYR A 73 1.96 -21.84 6.58
C TYR A 73 2.85 -21.00 7.51
N ALA A 74 3.40 -19.88 7.05
CA ALA A 74 4.13 -18.94 7.90
C ALA A 74 3.22 -18.23 8.92
N SER A 75 1.91 -18.09 8.63
CA SER A 75 0.91 -17.55 9.55
C SER A 75 0.10 -18.61 10.29
N ALA A 76 0.20 -19.89 9.91
CA ALA A 76 -0.33 -20.95 10.74
C ALA A 76 0.45 -20.91 12.07
N PRO A 77 -0.21 -20.96 13.24
CA PRO A 77 0.50 -21.05 14.50
C PRO A 77 1.30 -22.35 14.44
N SER A 78 2.60 -22.21 14.17
CA SER A 78 3.56 -23.29 14.33
C SER A 78 3.35 -23.82 15.74
N ALA A 79 3.07 -25.11 15.84
CA ALA A 79 2.72 -25.80 17.07
C ALA A 79 3.78 -25.68 18.19
N ASN A 80 4.91 -25.00 17.97
CA ASN A 80 6.08 -24.97 18.85
C ASN A 80 6.68 -23.56 19.10
N GLY A 81 5.93 -22.47 19.01
CA GLY A 81 6.47 -21.13 19.33
C GLY A 81 5.50 -20.26 20.16
N PRO A 82 5.89 -19.75 21.34
CA PRO A 82 4.99 -18.94 22.15
C PRO A 82 4.85 -17.53 21.56
N ARG A 83 3.62 -17.10 21.25
CA ARG A 83 3.31 -15.68 21.02
C ARG A 83 1.99 -15.24 21.68
N PRO A 84 1.97 -14.08 22.33
CA PRO A 84 0.77 -13.48 22.92
C PRO A 84 -0.08 -12.87 21.79
N GLY A 85 -1.36 -13.26 21.69
CA GLY A 85 -2.34 -12.69 20.76
C GLY A 85 -3.05 -13.68 19.83
N SER A 86 -2.73 -14.98 19.89
CA SER A 86 -3.36 -16.03 19.07
C SER A 86 -4.87 -16.16 19.31
N ASN A 87 -5.30 -16.05 20.56
CA ASN A 87 -6.69 -16.31 20.94
C ASN A 87 -7.69 -15.32 20.31
N GLU A 88 -7.33 -14.05 20.17
CA GLU A 88 -8.24 -13.02 19.64
C GLU A 88 -8.45 -13.16 18.12
N MET A 89 -7.40 -13.53 17.39
CA MET A 89 -7.45 -13.74 15.95
C MET A 89 -8.11 -15.07 15.58
N GLU A 90 -7.87 -16.12 16.37
CA GLU A 90 -8.52 -17.43 16.20
C GLU A 90 -10.02 -17.36 16.49
N ASP A 91 -10.42 -16.65 17.56
CA ASP A 91 -11.83 -16.42 17.87
C ASP A 91 -12.54 -15.61 16.77
N TYR A 92 -11.81 -14.70 16.11
CA TYR A 92 -12.32 -13.90 15.01
C TYR A 92 -12.54 -14.70 13.73
N LEU A 93 -11.55 -15.53 13.33
CA LEU A 93 -11.66 -16.40 12.16
C LEU A 93 -12.74 -17.49 12.34
N LEU A 94 -12.98 -17.90 13.60
CA LEU A 94 -14.05 -18.84 13.97
C LEU A 94 -15.39 -18.16 14.23
N GLY A 95 -15.50 -16.84 14.02
CA GLY A 95 -16.74 -16.08 14.15
C GLY A 95 -17.28 -15.94 15.58
N LYS A 96 -16.48 -16.27 16.60
CA LYS A 96 -16.86 -16.14 18.02
C LYS A 96 -16.80 -14.69 18.50
N LYS A 97 -16.07 -13.82 17.79
CA LYS A 97 -15.96 -12.38 18.06
C LYS A 97 -16.25 -11.56 16.81
N ASN A 98 -17.08 -10.53 16.94
CA ASN A 98 -17.45 -9.64 15.84
C ASN A 98 -16.30 -8.68 15.48
N VAL A 99 -16.14 -8.39 14.19
CA VAL A 99 -15.11 -7.47 13.65
C VAL A 99 -15.15 -6.09 14.32
N ASP A 100 -16.36 -5.63 14.58
CA ASP A 100 -16.61 -4.30 15.13
C ASP A 100 -16.01 -4.13 16.52
N GLU A 101 -15.97 -5.20 17.32
CA GLU A 101 -15.40 -5.15 18.66
C GLU A 101 -13.88 -5.07 18.64
N LEU A 102 -13.23 -5.80 17.72
CA LEU A 102 -11.77 -5.72 17.53
C LEU A 102 -11.34 -4.35 17.01
N LEU A 103 -12.07 -3.78 16.05
CA LEU A 103 -11.82 -2.43 15.54
C LEU A 103 -11.99 -1.38 16.65
N ARG A 104 -13.01 -1.52 17.48
CA ARG A 104 -13.26 -0.63 18.62
C ARG A 104 -12.17 -0.75 19.69
N GLN A 105 -11.69 -1.96 19.98
CA GLN A 105 -10.58 -2.19 20.91
C GLN A 105 -9.26 -1.64 20.38
N LYS A 106 -8.99 -1.79 19.08
CA LYS A 106 -7.82 -1.22 18.42
C LYS A 106 -7.83 0.32 18.47
N ALA A 107 -8.97 0.94 18.14
CA ALA A 107 -9.14 2.38 18.24
C ALA A 107 -8.96 2.91 19.69
N LYS A 108 -9.42 2.15 20.69
CA LYS A 108 -9.19 2.47 22.11
C LYS A 108 -7.70 2.41 22.48
N LYS A 109 -6.99 1.36 22.08
CA LYS A 109 -5.54 1.20 22.32
C LYS A 109 -4.74 2.32 21.66
N GLU A 110 -5.08 2.70 20.43
CA GLU A 110 -4.44 3.82 19.72
C GLU A 110 -4.69 5.15 20.43
N ALA A 111 -5.93 5.41 20.87
CA ALA A 111 -6.25 6.62 21.63
C ALA A 111 -5.54 6.68 22.99
N GLU A 112 -5.35 5.53 23.65
CA GLU A 112 -4.65 5.40 24.93
C GLU A 112 -3.14 5.64 24.76
N GLN A 113 -2.52 5.09 23.71
CA GLN A 113 -1.13 5.39 23.36
C GLN A 113 -0.92 6.87 23.06
N VAL A 114 -1.81 7.51 22.30
CA VAL A 114 -1.73 8.95 22.03
C VAL A 114 -1.82 9.75 23.34
N LYS A 115 -2.72 9.37 24.25
CA LYS A 115 -2.84 10.01 25.57
C LYS A 115 -1.60 9.84 26.44
N GLU A 116 -0.99 8.66 26.45
CA GLU A 116 0.25 8.42 27.22
C GLU A 116 1.43 9.20 26.64
N VAL A 117 1.54 9.27 25.32
CA VAL A 117 2.55 10.09 24.63
C VAL A 117 2.35 11.57 24.94
N THR A 118 1.10 12.06 25.02
CA THR A 118 0.82 13.45 25.41
C THR A 118 1.06 13.70 26.90
N ARG A 119 0.73 12.74 27.78
CA ARG A 119 0.91 12.85 29.24
C ARG A 119 2.39 12.90 29.64
N ASN A 120 3.24 12.12 28.96
CA ASN A 120 4.69 12.08 29.23
C ASN A 120 5.45 13.28 28.62
N LYS A 121 4.76 14.17 27.89
CA LYS A 121 5.35 15.36 27.25
C LYS A 121 5.11 16.66 28.04
N GLU A 122 4.35 16.61 29.14
CA GLU A 122 4.21 17.74 30.06
C GLU A 122 5.34 17.69 31.10
N PRO A 123 6.36 18.58 31.05
CA PRO A 123 7.27 18.72 32.17
C PRO A 123 6.49 19.25 33.36
N SER A 124 6.63 18.59 34.50
CA SER A 124 6.04 18.96 35.79
C SER A 124 6.40 20.41 36.16
N PHE A 125 5.54 21.36 35.79
CA PHE A 125 5.50 22.67 36.41
C PHE A 125 4.80 22.53 37.76
N PHE A 126 5.57 22.08 38.76
CA PHE A 126 5.15 22.09 40.15
C PHE A 126 5.14 23.55 40.63
N PHE A 127 3.97 23.95 41.10
CA PHE A 127 3.57 25.23 41.66
C PHE A 127 4.47 25.61 42.86
N SER A 128 5.00 26.84 42.86
CA SER A 128 5.61 27.50 44.04
C SER A 128 4.59 28.38 44.74
#